data_AF-A0A2R7MFC8-F1
#
_entry.id   AF-A0A2R7MFC8-F1
#
_cell.length_a   1.000
_cell.length_b   1.000
_cell.length_c   1.000
_cell.angle_alpha   90.00
_cell.angle_beta   90.00
_cell.angle_gamma   90.00
#
_symmetry.space_group_name_H-M   'P 1'
#
loop_
_entity.id
_entity.type
_entity.pdbx_description
1 polymer ?
#
loop_
_entity_poly.entity_id
_entity_poly.type
_entity_poly.pdbx_seq_one_letter_code
_entity_poly.pdbx_strand_id
1 'polypeptide(L)'
;ATAAAHTAPALGAVLRNAAVTAPVLTRVFAALGPETNALVRTTAVVTRLEGSPADNVLATTARASVNVRLLTGDTLSDAAIHLRRAIADPLVDIELRRGDDPSPVSPWRGSAWRRLSAAVSSTLGDDVVALPYLQLGASDSRFYTGLTDAVYRFAPFHLTRAERDALHAPDERIRVDVWLRGIRFYRALLES
;
A
#
# COMPACT_ATOMS: atom_id res chain seq x y z
N ALA A 1 9.41 -0.23 15.98
CA ALA A 1 10.01 0.72 16.92
C ALA A 1 9.16 1.99 17.11
N THR A 2 8.85 2.75 16.05
CA THR A 2 8.05 4.00 16.14
C THR A 2 6.63 3.80 16.67
N ALA A 3 5.87 2.85 16.11
CA ALA A 3 4.50 2.56 16.59
C ALA A 3 4.46 2.01 18.03
N ALA A 4 5.52 1.32 18.47
CA ALA A 4 5.54 0.62 19.75
C ALA A 4 5.43 1.56 20.97
N ALA A 5 5.85 2.82 20.83
CA ALA A 5 5.74 3.84 21.88
C ALA A 5 4.30 4.31 22.11
N HIS A 6 3.40 4.06 21.15
CA HIS A 6 2.01 4.53 21.16
C HIS A 6 1.01 3.38 21.28
N THR A 7 1.46 2.23 21.80
CA THR A 7 0.63 1.02 21.94
C THR A 7 0.69 0.47 23.36
N ALA A 8 -0.28 -0.35 23.74
CA ALA A 8 -0.28 -1.04 25.03
C ALA A 8 1.03 -1.83 25.25
N PRO A 9 1.52 -1.95 26.50
CA PRO A 9 2.87 -2.47 26.78
C PRO A 9 3.21 -3.81 26.12
N ALA A 10 2.27 -4.75 26.10
CA ALA A 10 2.45 -6.06 25.48
C ALA A 10 2.64 -5.97 23.95
N LEU A 11 1.77 -5.22 23.26
CA LEU A 11 1.89 -4.99 21.81
C LEU A 11 3.15 -4.17 21.49
N GLY A 12 3.49 -3.20 22.34
CA GLY A 12 4.72 -2.43 22.22
C GLY A 12 5.97 -3.31 22.30
N ALA A 13 5.99 -4.32 23.19
CA ALA A 13 7.10 -5.27 23.27
C ALA A 13 7.22 -6.11 22.00
N VAL A 14 6.10 -6.57 21.44
CA VAL A 14 6.06 -7.30 20.17
C VAL A 14 6.60 -6.45 19.02
N LEU A 15 6.15 -5.19 18.90
CA LEU A 15 6.56 -4.26 17.83
C LEU A 15 7.98 -3.70 17.98
N ARG A 16 8.55 -3.70 19.20
CA ARG A 16 9.97 -3.39 19.44
C ARG A 16 10.87 -4.53 18.96
N ASN A 17 10.41 -5.77 19.13
CA ASN A 17 11.15 -6.98 18.74
C ASN A 17 10.67 -7.56 17.40
N ALA A 18 10.22 -6.70 16.48
CA ALA A 18 9.62 -7.09 15.22
C ALA A 18 10.47 -8.07 14.39
N ALA A 19 11.81 -8.00 14.46
CA ALA A 19 12.68 -8.94 13.77
C ALA A 19 12.51 -10.39 14.27
N VAL A 20 12.32 -10.58 15.57
CA VAL A 20 12.11 -11.90 16.19
C VAL A 20 10.65 -12.33 16.07
N THR A 21 9.72 -11.39 16.24
CA THR A 21 8.28 -11.67 16.20
C THR A 21 7.70 -11.69 14.78
N ALA A 22 8.50 -11.35 13.76
CA ALA A 22 8.09 -11.27 12.35
C ALA A 22 7.33 -12.51 11.85
N PRO A 23 7.78 -13.76 12.06
CA PRO A 23 7.06 -14.92 11.54
C PRO A 23 5.63 -15.04 12.09
N VAL A 24 5.43 -14.68 13.36
CA VAL A 24 4.11 -14.68 14.00
C VAL A 24 3.29 -13.50 13.51
N LEU A 25 3.87 -12.29 13.49
CA LEU A 25 3.21 -11.08 13.02
C LEU A 25 2.74 -11.22 11.57
N THR A 26 3.57 -11.77 10.67
CA THR A 26 3.21 -12.01 9.27
C THR A 26 2.01 -12.94 9.15
N ARG A 27 1.96 -14.03 9.93
CA ARG A 27 0.81 -14.95 9.92
C ARG A 27 -0.45 -14.29 10.45
N VAL A 28 -0.35 -13.55 11.55
CA VAL A 28 -1.48 -12.83 12.15
C VAL A 28 -2.00 -11.77 11.17
N PHE A 29 -1.12 -10.96 10.60
CA PHE A 29 -1.51 -9.90 9.66
C PHE A 29 -2.15 -10.47 8.40
N ALA A 30 -1.66 -11.61 7.90
CA ALA A 30 -2.28 -12.32 6.79
C ALA A 30 -3.71 -12.80 7.10
N ALA A 31 -4.00 -13.16 8.35
CA ALA A 31 -5.30 -13.67 8.78
C ALA A 31 -6.30 -12.58 9.19
N LEU A 32 -5.83 -11.38 9.59
CA LEU A 32 -6.69 -10.31 10.10
C LEU A 32 -7.58 -9.65 9.03
N GLY A 33 -7.14 -9.67 7.77
CA GLY A 33 -7.92 -9.13 6.67
C GLY A 33 -7.09 -8.74 5.44
N PRO A 34 -7.75 -8.32 4.36
CA PRO A 34 -7.08 -8.02 3.08
C PRO A 34 -6.03 -6.91 3.19
N GLU A 35 -6.32 -5.83 3.93
CA GLU A 35 -5.39 -4.69 4.09
C GLU A 35 -4.11 -5.11 4.84
N THR A 36 -4.25 -5.78 5.98
CA THR A 36 -3.10 -6.23 6.78
C THR A 36 -2.33 -7.33 6.08
N ASN A 37 -2.99 -8.19 5.30
CA ASN A 37 -2.33 -9.20 4.48
C ASN A 37 -1.41 -8.57 3.42
N ALA A 38 -1.88 -7.50 2.75
CA ALA A 38 -1.10 -6.80 1.75
C ALA A 38 0.12 -6.04 2.32
N LEU A 39 0.16 -5.77 3.63
CA LEU A 39 1.34 -5.18 4.29
C LEU A 39 2.51 -6.16 4.41
N VAL A 40 2.26 -7.46 4.34
CA VAL A 40 3.26 -8.49 4.65
C VAL A 40 3.44 -9.51 3.54
N ARG A 41 2.74 -9.36 2.41
CA ARG A 41 2.82 -10.27 1.25
C ARG A 41 2.59 -9.54 -0.06
N THR A 42 3.30 -9.99 -1.10
CA THR A 42 2.89 -9.76 -2.48
C THR A 42 1.52 -10.40 -2.72
N THR A 43 0.60 -9.65 -3.31
CA THR A 43 -0.76 -10.11 -3.61
C THR A 43 -0.99 -10.14 -5.11
N ALA A 44 -1.82 -11.08 -5.56
CA ALA A 44 -2.19 -11.23 -6.96
C ALA A 44 -3.70 -11.41 -7.05
N VAL A 45 -4.32 -10.68 -7.97
CA VAL A 45 -5.78 -10.73 -8.19
C VAL A 45 -6.05 -10.87 -9.68
N VAL A 46 -6.89 -11.83 -10.05
CA VAL A 46 -7.39 -11.96 -11.42
C VAL A 46 -8.42 -10.85 -11.64
N THR A 47 -8.13 -9.92 -12.56
CA THR A 47 -8.98 -8.77 -12.85
C THR A 47 -9.78 -8.92 -14.13
N ARG A 48 -9.42 -9.87 -14.99
CA ARG A 48 -10.15 -10.18 -16.21
C ARG A 48 -10.01 -11.66 -16.55
N LEU A 49 -11.11 -12.27 -16.99
CA LEU A 49 -11.14 -13.60 -17.58
C LEU A 49 -11.92 -13.53 -18.89
N GLU A 50 -11.36 -14.09 -19.95
CA GLU A 50 -11.94 -14.16 -21.29
C GLU A 50 -11.79 -15.59 -21.82
N GLY A 51 -12.79 -16.06 -22.58
CA GLY A 51 -12.82 -17.42 -23.12
C GLY A 51 -13.72 -17.50 -24.35
N SER A 52 -14.70 -18.40 -24.34
CA SER A 52 -15.63 -18.55 -25.46
C SER A 52 -16.51 -17.29 -25.65
N PRO A 53 -16.77 -16.86 -26.90
CA PRO A 53 -17.68 -15.75 -27.17
C PRO A 53 -19.17 -16.12 -27.06
N ALA A 54 -19.51 -17.42 -27.04
CA ALA A 54 -20.90 -17.89 -27.03
C ALA A 54 -21.04 -19.25 -26.32
N ASP A 55 -22.25 -19.60 -25.92
CA ASP A 55 -22.58 -20.84 -25.21
C ASP A 55 -22.37 -22.11 -26.05
N ASN A 56 -22.54 -22.00 -27.37
CA ASN A 56 -22.40 -23.11 -28.33
C ASN A 56 -21.11 -23.08 -29.15
N VAL A 57 -20.16 -22.20 -28.80
CA VAL A 57 -18.84 -22.12 -29.45
C VAL A 57 -17.78 -22.67 -28.51
N LEU A 58 -16.93 -23.57 -29.00
CA LEU A 58 -15.78 -24.04 -28.23
C LEU A 58 -14.70 -22.96 -28.19
N ALA A 59 -14.19 -22.65 -26.99
CA ALA A 59 -13.07 -21.72 -26.84
C ALA A 59 -11.80 -22.34 -27.43
N THR A 60 -11.17 -21.65 -28.38
CA THR A 60 -9.84 -22.03 -28.89
C THR A 60 -8.70 -21.44 -28.04
N THR A 61 -8.97 -20.38 -27.30
CA THR A 61 -8.05 -19.74 -26.35
C THR A 61 -8.80 -19.24 -25.13
N ALA A 62 -8.14 -19.22 -23.98
CA ALA A 62 -8.60 -18.55 -22.77
C ALA A 62 -7.51 -17.57 -22.31
N ARG A 63 -7.91 -16.41 -21.78
CA ARG A 63 -6.99 -15.39 -21.28
C ARG A 63 -7.40 -14.93 -19.89
N ALA A 64 -6.40 -14.73 -19.03
CA ALA A 64 -6.57 -14.14 -17.72
C ALA A 64 -5.63 -12.95 -17.58
N SER A 65 -6.13 -11.83 -17.05
CA SER A 65 -5.27 -10.72 -16.60
C SER A 65 -5.12 -10.80 -15.09
N VAL A 66 -3.88 -10.87 -14.63
CA VAL A 66 -3.54 -10.91 -13.20
C VAL A 66 -2.86 -9.60 -12.82
N ASN A 67 -3.45 -8.84 -11.91
CA ASN A 67 -2.81 -7.68 -11.32
C ASN A 67 -2.03 -8.11 -10.08
N VAL A 68 -0.72 -7.88 -10.09
CA VAL A 68 0.16 -8.20 -8.96
C VAL A 68 0.58 -6.91 -8.26
N ARG A 69 0.45 -6.90 -6.94
CA ARG A 69 0.95 -5.83 -6.06
C ARG A 69 2.14 -6.38 -5.29
N LEU A 70 3.33 -5.95 -5.70
CA LEU A 70 4.60 -6.38 -5.13
C LEU A 70 4.82 -5.77 -3.74
N LEU A 71 5.24 -6.60 -2.78
CA LEU A 71 5.77 -6.16 -1.50
C LEU A 71 7.18 -5.61 -1.70
N THR A 72 7.57 -4.62 -0.89
CA THR A 72 8.95 -4.12 -0.87
C THR A 72 9.93 -5.26 -0.61
N GLY A 73 10.93 -5.40 -1.48
CA GLY A 73 11.92 -6.48 -1.44
C GLY A 73 11.73 -7.53 -2.53
N ASP A 74 10.51 -7.67 -3.06
CA ASP A 74 10.24 -8.48 -4.25
C ASP A 74 10.48 -7.67 -5.53
N THR A 75 10.74 -8.37 -6.62
CA THR A 75 10.85 -7.79 -7.98
C THR A 75 9.79 -8.34 -8.93
N LEU A 76 9.62 -7.67 -10.07
CA LEU A 76 8.83 -8.19 -11.20
C LEU A 76 9.33 -9.57 -11.66
N SER A 77 10.66 -9.77 -11.63
CA SER A 77 11.27 -11.05 -11.98
C SER A 77 10.86 -12.14 -11.01
N ASP A 78 10.93 -11.86 -9.70
CA ASP A 78 10.53 -12.82 -8.65
C ASP A 78 9.07 -13.23 -8.79
N ALA A 79 8.18 -12.25 -9.04
CA ALA A 79 6.77 -12.53 -9.26
C ALA A 79 6.53 -13.35 -10.54
N ALA A 80 7.22 -13.04 -11.65
CA ALA A 80 7.10 -13.80 -12.88
C ALA A 80 7.60 -15.25 -12.72
N ILE A 81 8.71 -15.45 -12.01
CA ILE A 81 9.22 -16.78 -11.66
C ILE A 81 8.22 -17.53 -10.77
N HIS A 82 7.67 -16.86 -9.76
CA HIS A 82 6.68 -17.45 -8.86
C HIS A 82 5.43 -17.90 -9.62
N LEU A 83 4.87 -17.06 -10.48
CA LEU A 83 3.68 -17.38 -11.28
C LEU A 83 3.93 -18.53 -12.25
N ARG A 84 5.07 -18.54 -12.95
CA ARG A 84 5.42 -19.66 -13.85
C ARG A 84 5.54 -20.98 -13.10
N ARG A 85 6.16 -20.98 -11.92
CA ARG A 85 6.27 -22.17 -11.06
C ARG A 85 4.93 -22.61 -10.48
N ALA A 86 4.05 -21.67 -10.13
CA ALA A 86 2.75 -21.99 -9.56
C ALA A 86 1.78 -22.58 -10.60
N ILE A 87 1.83 -22.07 -11.84
CA ILE A 87 1.00 -22.55 -12.94
C ILE A 87 1.54 -23.89 -13.46
N ALA A 88 2.86 -23.99 -13.70
CA ALA A 88 3.54 -25.22 -14.10
C ALA A 88 2.89 -26.00 -15.26
N ASP A 89 2.20 -25.29 -16.16
CA ASP A 89 1.51 -25.87 -17.31
C ASP A 89 2.19 -25.39 -18.61
N PRO A 90 2.75 -26.29 -19.43
CA PRO A 90 3.42 -25.92 -20.68
C PRO A 90 2.46 -25.36 -21.75
N LEU A 91 1.14 -25.50 -21.59
CA LEU A 91 0.14 -24.92 -22.50
C LEU A 91 -0.22 -23.47 -22.14
N VAL A 92 0.24 -22.97 -20.99
CA VAL A 92 -0.06 -21.61 -20.52
C VAL A 92 1.13 -20.69 -20.79
N ASP A 93 0.92 -19.71 -21.67
CA ASP A 93 1.88 -18.63 -21.88
C ASP A 93 1.67 -17.49 -20.88
N ILE A 94 2.77 -16.91 -20.38
CA ILE A 94 2.74 -15.83 -19.39
C ILE A 94 3.59 -14.66 -19.88
N GLU A 95 2.90 -13.59 -20.25
CA GLU A 95 3.47 -12.33 -20.74
C GLU A 95 3.36 -11.23 -19.67
N LEU A 96 4.45 -10.51 -19.40
CA LEU A 96 4.41 -9.28 -18.60
C LEU A 96 3.96 -8.11 -19.49
N ARG A 97 2.73 -7.65 -19.31
CA ARG A 97 2.15 -6.55 -20.10
C ARG A 97 2.70 -5.17 -19.70
N ARG A 98 2.73 -4.90 -18.40
CA ARG A 98 3.22 -3.65 -17.80
C ARG A 98 3.52 -3.90 -16.33
N GLY A 99 4.58 -3.30 -15.81
CA GLY A 99 4.89 -3.33 -14.39
C GLY A 99 6.12 -2.50 -14.08
N ASP A 100 6.23 -2.09 -12.82
CA ASP A 100 7.41 -1.46 -12.25
C ASP A 100 7.76 -2.24 -10.96
N ASP A 101 9.05 -2.31 -10.62
CA ASP A 101 9.46 -2.79 -9.30
C ASP A 101 8.91 -1.86 -8.19
N PRO A 102 8.81 -2.34 -6.93
CA PRO A 102 8.38 -1.50 -5.82
C PRO A 102 9.21 -0.22 -5.73
N SER A 103 8.54 0.92 -5.49
CA SER A 103 9.24 2.16 -5.22
C SER A 103 10.16 2.03 -3.99
N PRO A 104 11.31 2.72 -3.95
CA PRO A 104 12.20 2.71 -2.80
C PRO A 104 11.49 3.22 -1.53
N VAL A 105 11.96 2.73 -0.39
CA VAL A 105 11.45 3.15 0.93
C VAL A 105 12.01 4.53 1.26
N SER A 106 11.13 5.51 1.40
CA SER A 106 11.54 6.85 1.80
C SER A 106 12.08 6.88 3.24
N PRO A 107 13.08 7.73 3.52
CA PRO A 107 13.67 7.82 4.84
C PRO A 107 12.64 8.34 5.85
N TRP A 108 12.43 7.62 6.95
CA TRP A 108 11.55 8.03 8.05
C TRP A 108 12.31 8.77 9.16
N ARG A 109 13.44 9.38 8.80
CA ARG A 109 14.32 10.19 9.63
C ARG A 109 14.86 11.34 8.78
N GLY A 110 15.45 12.33 9.43
CA GLY A 110 16.03 13.50 8.74
C GLY A 110 15.06 14.68 8.62
N SER A 111 15.51 15.73 7.95
CA SER A 111 14.81 17.02 7.90
C SER A 111 13.46 16.94 7.18
N ALA A 112 13.39 16.22 6.06
CA ALA A 112 12.16 16.07 5.28
C ALA A 112 11.07 15.34 6.07
N TRP A 113 11.41 14.21 6.71
CA TRP A 113 10.49 13.51 7.62
C TRP A 113 10.06 14.40 8.79
N ARG A 114 10.99 15.13 9.43
CA ARG A 114 10.68 16.02 10.56
C ARG A 114 9.69 17.11 10.17
N ARG A 115 9.87 17.75 9.01
CA ARG A 115 8.91 18.75 8.48
C ARG A 115 7.52 18.16 8.32
N LEU A 116 7.42 17.00 7.66
CA LEU A 116 6.15 16.30 7.50
C LEU A 116 5.50 15.94 8.84
N SER A 117 6.26 15.34 9.76
CA SER A 117 5.73 14.99 11.09
C SER A 117 5.32 16.20 11.92
N ALA A 118 6.05 17.31 11.83
CA ALA A 118 5.73 18.55 12.54
C ALA A 118 4.44 19.17 11.99
N ALA A 119 4.24 19.16 10.67
CA ALA A 119 3.00 19.61 10.04
C ALA A 119 1.80 18.73 10.45
N VAL A 120 1.99 17.40 10.61
CA VAL A 120 0.94 16.52 11.14
C VAL A 120 0.56 16.95 12.55
N SER A 121 1.53 17.03 13.46
CA SER A 121 1.29 17.34 14.88
C SER A 121 0.69 18.73 15.08
N SER A 122 1.06 19.73 14.27
CA SER A 122 0.55 21.09 14.44
C SER A 122 -0.84 21.33 13.85
N THR A 123 -1.35 20.44 12.99
CA THR A 123 -2.60 20.70 12.22
C THR A 123 -3.68 19.64 12.34
N LEU A 124 -3.33 18.39 12.69
CA LEU A 124 -4.28 17.27 12.68
C LEU A 124 -4.78 16.85 14.06
N GLY A 125 -4.20 17.37 15.15
CA GLY A 125 -4.61 17.12 16.53
C GLY A 125 -3.52 16.44 17.37
N ASP A 126 -3.56 16.67 18.69
CA ASP A 126 -2.55 16.14 19.63
C ASP A 126 -2.62 14.62 19.81
N ASP A 127 -3.77 14.02 19.48
CA ASP A 127 -4.00 12.58 19.48
C ASP A 127 -3.54 11.89 18.18
N VAL A 128 -3.11 12.66 17.17
CA VAL A 128 -2.66 12.14 15.87
C VAL A 128 -1.14 12.01 15.85
N VAL A 129 -0.66 10.78 15.66
CA VAL A 129 0.77 10.48 15.60
C VAL A 129 1.19 10.17 14.16
N ALA A 130 2.21 10.87 13.66
CA ALA A 130 2.84 10.56 12.39
C ALA A 130 3.69 9.28 12.51
N LEU A 131 3.26 8.21 11.83
CA LEU A 131 3.98 6.94 11.77
C LEU A 131 4.33 6.60 10.32
N PRO A 132 5.55 6.10 10.04
CA PRO A 132 5.86 5.55 8.73
C PRO A 132 5.09 4.23 8.56
N TYR A 133 4.43 4.08 7.42
CA TYR A 133 3.73 2.84 7.05
C TYR A 133 3.83 2.61 5.54
N LEU A 134 3.57 1.37 5.12
CA LEU A 134 3.54 1.01 3.70
C LEU A 134 2.20 1.43 3.09
N GLN A 135 2.23 2.32 2.11
CA GLN A 135 1.05 2.60 1.29
C GLN A 135 0.83 1.44 0.31
N LEU A 136 -0.35 0.82 0.37
CA LEU A 136 -0.73 -0.31 -0.48
C LEU A 136 -1.14 0.10 -1.90
N GLY A 137 -1.54 1.35 -2.08
CA GLY A 137 -1.95 1.92 -3.38
C GLY A 137 -0.75 2.43 -4.20
N ALA A 138 -0.91 2.38 -5.51
CA ALA A 138 0.04 3.04 -6.42
C ALA A 138 -0.28 4.54 -6.52
N SER A 139 0.76 5.35 -6.73
CA SER A 139 0.66 6.79 -6.98
C SER A 139 1.74 7.22 -7.96
N ASP A 140 1.54 8.37 -8.59
CA ASP A 140 2.52 8.95 -9.54
C ASP A 140 3.80 9.44 -8.88
N SER A 141 3.86 9.39 -7.55
CA SER A 141 5.09 9.54 -6.77
C SER A 141 6.27 8.69 -7.28
N ARG A 142 6.00 7.56 -7.96
CA ARG A 142 7.05 6.72 -8.57
C ARG A 142 7.93 7.51 -9.57
N PHE A 143 7.38 8.52 -10.25
CA PHE A 143 8.14 9.32 -11.21
C PHE A 143 9.07 10.33 -10.54
N TYR A 144 8.90 10.57 -9.24
CA TYR A 144 9.70 11.52 -8.46
C TYR A 144 10.87 10.86 -7.73
N THR A 145 10.95 9.51 -7.72
CA THR A 145 12.01 8.78 -7.00
C THR A 145 13.38 8.97 -7.62
N GLY A 146 13.47 9.44 -8.87
CA GLY A 146 14.73 9.85 -9.50
C GLY A 146 15.17 11.28 -9.15
N LEU A 147 14.31 12.07 -8.50
CA LEU A 147 14.59 13.46 -8.13
C LEU A 147 15.03 13.60 -6.67
N THR A 148 14.51 12.74 -5.78
CA THR A 148 14.83 12.74 -4.36
C THR A 148 14.50 11.40 -3.72
N ASP A 149 15.20 11.03 -2.65
CA ASP A 149 14.86 9.86 -1.83
C ASP A 149 13.65 10.10 -0.91
N ALA A 150 13.36 11.38 -0.61
CA ALA A 150 12.33 11.80 0.35
C ALA A 150 10.94 11.93 -0.30
N VAL A 151 10.44 10.84 -0.89
CA VAL A 151 9.13 10.79 -1.57
C VAL A 151 8.03 10.22 -0.67
N TYR A 152 7.47 11.07 0.19
CA TYR A 152 6.38 10.68 1.08
C TYR A 152 5.03 10.68 0.37
N ARG A 153 4.25 9.64 0.61
CA ARG A 153 2.86 9.55 0.15
C ARG A 153 1.96 9.69 1.37
N PHE A 154 1.28 10.82 1.47
CA PHE A 154 0.51 11.18 2.64
C PHE A 154 -0.69 12.03 2.25
N ALA A 155 -1.87 11.63 2.73
CA ALA A 155 -3.10 12.39 2.60
C ALA A 155 -3.52 12.85 4.00
N PRO A 156 -3.59 14.17 4.28
CA PRO A 156 -3.86 14.72 5.61
C PRO A 156 -5.35 14.69 5.98
N PHE A 157 -6.05 13.61 5.63
CA PHE A 157 -7.50 13.48 5.79
C PHE A 157 -7.82 12.31 6.72
N HIS A 158 -8.26 12.63 7.93
CA HIS A 158 -8.77 11.64 8.88
C HIS A 158 -10.21 11.23 8.49
N LEU A 159 -10.30 10.31 7.54
CA LEU A 159 -11.56 9.79 6.99
C LEU A 159 -12.15 8.70 7.90
N THR A 160 -13.48 8.70 8.04
CA THR A 160 -14.24 7.58 8.60
C THR A 160 -14.15 6.36 7.68
N ARG A 161 -14.56 5.19 8.19
CA ARG A 161 -14.65 3.98 7.37
C ARG A 161 -15.56 4.18 6.15
N ALA A 162 -16.76 4.76 6.34
CA ALA A 162 -17.70 5.01 5.25
C ALA A 162 -17.15 5.97 4.18
N GLU A 163 -16.40 7.00 4.57
CA GLU A 163 -15.74 7.91 3.61
C GLU A 163 -14.64 7.20 2.82
N ARG A 164 -13.86 6.32 3.47
CA ARG A 164 -12.82 5.50 2.78
C ARG A 164 -13.43 4.47 1.83
N ASP A 165 -14.49 3.79 2.26
CA ASP A 165 -15.20 2.79 1.46
C ASP A 165 -15.86 3.42 0.22
N ALA A 166 -16.17 4.73 0.27
CA ALA A 166 -16.78 5.46 -0.83
C ALA A 166 -15.77 5.97 -1.88
N LEU A 167 -14.46 5.84 -1.65
CA LEU A 167 -13.44 6.22 -2.65
C LEU A 167 -13.61 5.39 -3.92
N HIS A 168 -13.77 6.03 -5.07
CA HIS A 168 -14.09 5.39 -6.35
C HIS A 168 -15.43 4.64 -6.40
N ALA A 169 -16.37 4.99 -5.53
CA ALA A 169 -17.72 4.46 -5.50
C ALA A 169 -18.76 5.60 -5.57
N PRO A 170 -20.05 5.29 -5.83
CA PRO A 170 -21.12 6.29 -5.76
C PRO A 170 -21.14 7.03 -4.40
N ASP A 171 -21.51 8.30 -4.43
CA ASP A 171 -21.58 9.19 -3.25
C ASP A 171 -20.24 9.36 -2.49
N GLU A 172 -19.13 9.36 -3.22
CA GLU A 172 -17.82 9.77 -2.72
C GLU A 172 -17.91 11.16 -2.09
N ARG A 173 -17.50 11.27 -0.81
CA ARG A 173 -17.65 12.50 -0.02
C ARG A 173 -16.60 12.60 1.08
N ILE A 174 -16.41 13.82 1.56
CA ILE A 174 -15.54 14.13 2.69
C ILE A 174 -16.21 15.21 3.55
N ARG A 175 -16.07 15.12 4.87
CA ARG A 175 -16.48 16.20 5.77
C ARG A 175 -15.66 17.47 5.54
N VAL A 176 -16.35 18.61 5.56
CA VAL A 176 -15.74 19.94 5.28
C VAL A 176 -14.63 20.27 6.29
N ASP A 177 -14.80 19.95 7.57
CA ASP A 177 -13.78 20.22 8.59
C ASP A 177 -12.49 19.41 8.36
N VAL A 178 -12.61 18.16 7.89
CA VAL A 178 -11.47 17.31 7.51
C VAL A 178 -10.76 17.89 6.29
N TRP A 179 -11.51 18.32 5.27
CA TRP A 179 -10.95 18.99 4.09
C TRP A 179 -10.17 20.25 4.46
N LEU A 180 -10.77 21.13 5.28
CA LEU A 180 -10.14 22.36 5.75
C LEU A 180 -8.90 22.11 6.63
N ARG A 181 -8.89 21.04 7.44
CA ARG A 181 -7.67 20.61 8.17
C ARG A 181 -6.55 20.21 7.21
N GLY A 182 -6.86 19.50 6.13
CA GLY A 182 -5.86 19.14 5.13
C GLY A 182 -5.24 20.34 4.44
N ILE A 183 -6.02 21.40 4.16
CA ILE A 183 -5.48 22.67 3.64
C ILE A 183 -4.48 23.28 4.64
N ARG A 184 -4.83 23.31 5.93
CA ARG A 184 -3.93 23.81 6.97
C ARG A 184 -2.65 22.99 7.06
N PHE A 185 -2.75 21.66 6.94
CA PHE A 185 -1.58 20.78 6.88
C PHE A 185 -0.64 21.16 5.74
N TYR A 186 -1.14 21.28 4.50
CA TYR A 186 -0.30 21.61 3.36
C TYR A 186 0.35 22.99 3.50
N ARG A 187 -0.39 23.97 4.05
CA ARG A 187 0.17 25.29 4.37
C ARG A 187 1.33 25.18 5.38
N ALA A 188 1.11 24.51 6.51
CA ALA A 188 2.12 24.32 7.54
C ALA A 188 3.35 23.58 7.00
N LEU A 189 3.17 22.60 6.11
CA LEU A 189 4.26 21.88 5.47
C LEU A 189 5.11 22.79 4.55
N LEU A 190 4.45 23.61 3.73
CA LEU A 190 5.12 24.51 2.79
C LEU A 190 5.82 25.70 3.48
N GLU A 191 5.33 26.12 4.65
CA GLU A 191 5.89 27.22 5.44
C GLU A 191 7.00 26.76 6.43
N SER A 192 7.34 25.46 6.48
CA SER A 192 8.30 24.84 7.43
C SER A 192 9.74 24.65 6.95
#